data_AF-A0AAW8EWD9-F1
#
_entry.id   AF-A0AAW8EWD9-F1
#
_cell.length_a   1.000
_cell.length_b   1.000
_cell.length_c   1.000
_cell.angle_alpha   90.00
_cell.angle_beta   90.00
_cell.angle_gamma   90.00
#
_symmetry.space_group_name_H-M   'P 1'
#
loop_
_entity.id
_entity.type
_entity.pdbx_description
1 polymer ?
#
loop_
_entity_poly.entity_id
_entity_poly.type
_entity_poly.pdbx_seq_one_letter_code
_entity_poly.pdbx_strand_id
1 'polypeptide(L)'
;MTTQHTNGPKAADTKIVTTNTGRILRVSADDVDAAARAAAAPVAVVHPIDPARRADVLFRKRRDEGHELSAWWMIGAFLATSGLVILLLSGVPGVA
;
A
#
# COMPACT_ATOMS: atom_id res chain seq x y z
N MET A 1 18.48 -60.47 33.22
CA MET A 1 18.97 -59.27 32.52
C MET A 1 18.06 -59.09 31.32
N THR A 2 17.03 -58.24 31.42
CA THR A 2 15.95 -58.14 30.41
C THR A 2 15.82 -56.69 29.99
N THR A 3 16.03 -56.41 28.71
CA THR A 3 15.80 -55.09 28.10
C THR A 3 14.32 -55.00 27.67
N GLN A 4 13.60 -54.04 28.25
CA GLN A 4 12.23 -53.69 27.86
C GLN A 4 12.28 -52.79 26.62
N HIS A 5 11.61 -53.22 25.55
CA HIS A 5 11.33 -52.40 24.37
C HIS A 5 9.81 -52.17 24.35
N THR A 6 9.34 -51.02 24.83
CA THR A 6 7.93 -50.63 24.72
C THR A 6 7.73 -49.75 23.50
N ASN A 7 6.92 -50.23 22.57
CA ASN A 7 6.57 -49.53 21.33
C ASN A 7 5.87 -48.20 21.62
N GLY A 8 6.40 -47.10 21.10
CA GLY A 8 5.75 -45.78 21.09
C GLY A 8 4.55 -45.72 20.14
N PRO A 9 3.73 -44.65 20.22
CA PRO A 9 2.49 -44.52 19.47
C PRO A 9 2.73 -44.57 17.95
N LYS A 10 1.80 -45.25 17.24
CA LYS A 10 1.80 -45.47 15.79
C LYS A 10 1.95 -44.14 15.03
N ALA A 11 3.04 -43.99 14.28
CA ALA A 11 3.37 -42.78 13.54
C ALA A 11 2.28 -42.41 12.52
N ALA A 12 1.91 -41.13 12.47
CA ALA A 12 0.98 -40.55 11.50
C ALA A 12 1.50 -40.73 10.06
N ASP A 13 0.59 -40.91 9.10
CA ASP A 13 0.93 -41.08 7.69
C ASP A 13 1.62 -39.81 7.16
N THR A 14 2.91 -39.92 6.86
CA THR A 14 3.79 -38.80 6.56
C THR A 14 4.25 -38.92 5.11
N LYS A 15 3.89 -37.93 4.28
CA LYS A 15 4.30 -37.89 2.88
C LYS A 15 5.59 -37.09 2.74
N ILE A 16 6.56 -37.65 2.02
CA ILE A 16 7.81 -36.97 1.67
C ILE A 16 7.60 -36.22 0.34
N VAL A 17 7.84 -34.91 0.34
CA VAL A 17 7.71 -34.04 -0.82
C VAL A 17 9.05 -33.33 -1.09
N THR A 18 9.57 -33.47 -2.30
CA THR A 18 10.76 -32.76 -2.75
C THR A 18 10.36 -31.48 -3.46
N THR A 19 10.84 -30.32 -2.99
CA THR A 19 10.59 -29.03 -3.65
C THR A 19 11.42 -28.91 -4.93
N ASN A 20 11.05 -27.98 -5.82
CA ASN A 20 11.80 -27.72 -7.06
C ASN A 20 13.26 -27.32 -6.81
N THR A 21 13.58 -26.80 -5.62
CA THR A 21 14.95 -26.48 -5.16
C THR A 21 15.69 -27.66 -4.53
N GLY A 22 15.12 -28.88 -4.56
CA GLY A 22 15.72 -30.10 -4.03
C GLY A 22 15.60 -30.30 -2.51
N ARG A 23 14.88 -29.43 -1.80
CA ARG A 23 14.66 -29.58 -0.35
C ARG A 23 13.62 -30.66 -0.09
N ILE A 24 13.92 -31.58 0.82
CA ILE A 24 13.02 -32.66 1.22
C ILE A 24 12.21 -32.20 2.43
N LEU A 25 10.88 -32.11 2.26
CA LEU A 25 9.92 -31.79 3.32
C LEU A 25 9.16 -33.06 3.71
N ARG A 26 8.92 -33.23 5.02
CA ARG A 26 8.02 -34.26 5.56
C ARG A 26 6.74 -33.55 5.97
N VAL A 27 5.63 -33.87 5.32
CA VAL A 27 4.34 -33.20 5.55
C VAL A 27 3.36 -34.22 6.09
N SER A 28 2.59 -33.83 7.12
CA SER A 28 1.51 -34.67 7.65
C SER A 28 0.30 -34.64 6.69
N ALA A 29 -0.46 -35.73 6.61
CA ALA A 29 -1.66 -35.76 5.78
C ALA A 29 -2.68 -34.66 6.15
N ASP A 30 -2.79 -34.35 7.45
CA ASP A 30 -3.70 -33.33 7.96
C ASP A 30 -3.33 -31.92 7.48
N ASP A 31 -2.04 -31.61 7.37
CA ASP A 31 -1.55 -30.32 6.85
C ASP A 31 -1.84 -30.16 5.36
N VAL A 32 -1.80 -31.25 4.60
CA VAL A 32 -2.10 -31.25 3.15
C VAL A 32 -3.58 -30.96 2.92
N ASP A 33 -4.46 -31.59 3.70
CA ASP A 33 -5.90 -31.36 3.61
C ASP A 33 -6.29 -29.94 4.06
N ALA A 34 -5.64 -29.42 5.12
CA ALA A 34 -5.82 -28.04 5.56
C ALA A 34 -5.36 -27.03 4.49
N ALA A 35 -4.20 -27.27 3.86
CA ALA A 35 -3.68 -26.43 2.78
C ALA A 35 -4.56 -26.49 1.53
N ALA A 36 -5.09 -27.67 1.17
CA ALA A 36 -6.02 -27.83 0.06
C ALA A 36 -7.33 -27.05 0.28
N ARG A 37 -7.86 -27.06 1.51
CA ARG A 37 -9.02 -26.24 1.90
C ARG A 37 -8.72 -24.74 1.86
N ALA A 38 -7.52 -24.33 2.28
CA ALA A 38 -7.09 -22.94 2.21
C ALA A 38 -6.90 -22.46 0.75
N ALA A 39 -6.39 -23.32 -0.14
CA ALA A 39 -6.25 -23.03 -1.57
C ALA A 39 -7.59 -23.00 -2.32
N ALA A 40 -8.63 -23.65 -1.78
CA ALA A 40 -9.99 -23.59 -2.31
C ALA A 40 -10.75 -22.33 -1.87
N ALA A 41 -10.19 -21.50 -0.98
CA ALA A 41 -10.75 -20.20 -0.69
C ALA A 41 -10.67 -19.31 -1.95
N PRO A 42 -11.71 -18.54 -2.28
CA PRO A 42 -11.68 -17.67 -3.45
C PRO A 42 -10.59 -16.61 -3.25
N VAL A 43 -9.45 -16.83 -3.90
CA VAL A 43 -8.45 -15.78 -4.09
C VAL A 43 -9.12 -14.68 -4.90
N ALA A 44 -9.22 -13.48 -4.32
CA ALA A 44 -9.62 -12.30 -5.08
C ALA A 44 -8.66 -12.20 -6.28
N VAL A 45 -9.19 -12.51 -7.47
CA VAL A 45 -8.44 -12.42 -8.70
C VAL A 45 -8.10 -10.95 -8.86
N VAL A 46 -6.87 -10.57 -8.53
CA VAL A 46 -6.32 -9.27 -8.90
C VAL A 46 -6.15 -9.35 -10.40
N HIS A 47 -7.23 -9.07 -11.12
CA HIS A 47 -7.15 -8.83 -12.54
C HIS A 47 -6.10 -7.73 -12.74
N PRO A 48 -5.17 -7.87 -13.69
CA PRO A 48 -4.26 -6.78 -14.02
C PRO A 48 -5.11 -5.60 -14.48
N ILE A 49 -5.38 -4.68 -13.55
CA ILE A 49 -6.11 -3.45 -13.85
C ILE A 49 -5.15 -2.64 -14.70
N ASP A 50 -5.42 -2.63 -16.00
CA ASP A 50 -4.77 -1.76 -16.97
C ASP A 50 -4.72 -0.34 -16.39
N PRO A 51 -3.53 0.22 -16.15
CA PRO A 51 -3.38 1.57 -15.61
C PRO A 51 -4.12 2.63 -16.44
N ALA A 52 -4.34 2.39 -17.73
CA ALA A 52 -5.12 3.27 -18.61
C ALA A 52 -6.64 3.19 -18.39
N ARG A 53 -7.15 2.13 -17.74
CA ARG A 53 -8.59 1.94 -17.47
C ARG A 53 -9.03 2.42 -16.10
N ARG A 54 -8.14 3.04 -15.34
CA ARG A 54 -8.50 3.58 -14.03
C ARG A 54 -9.32 4.86 -14.21
N ALA A 55 -10.47 4.92 -13.55
CA ALA A 55 -11.44 6.02 -13.69
C ALA A 55 -10.86 7.39 -13.30
N ASP A 56 -9.89 7.42 -12.39
CA ASP A 56 -9.13 8.62 -12.03
C ASP A 56 -8.31 9.16 -13.20
N VAL A 57 -7.76 8.32 -14.07
CA VAL A 57 -6.96 8.76 -15.24
C VAL A 57 -7.81 9.42 -16.31
N LEU A 58 -9.07 8.98 -16.50
CA LEU A 58 -9.98 9.56 -17.48
C LEU A 58 -10.39 11.01 -17.16
N PHE A 59 -10.42 11.37 -15.86
CA PHE A 59 -10.84 12.69 -15.41
C PHE A 59 -9.73 13.54 -14.80
N ARG A 60 -8.56 12.95 -14.50
CA ARG A 60 -7.41 13.70 -14.00
C ARG A 60 -6.76 14.46 -15.15
N LYS A 61 -7.18 15.72 -15.31
CA LYS A 61 -6.46 16.71 -16.10
C LYS A 61 -5.05 16.84 -15.54
N ARG A 62 -4.04 16.33 -16.26
CA ARG A 62 -2.65 16.62 -15.95
C ARG A 62 -2.44 18.11 -16.26
N ARG A 63 -2.02 18.88 -15.26
CA ARG A 63 -1.43 20.19 -15.55
C ARG A 63 -0.08 19.94 -16.20
N ASP A 64 0.27 20.76 -17.18
CA ASP A 64 1.55 20.63 -17.88
C ASP A 64 2.69 20.73 -16.87
N GLU A 65 3.62 19.78 -16.97
CA GLU A 65 4.84 19.75 -16.18
C GLU A 65 5.68 20.97 -16.60
N GLY A 66 5.97 21.87 -15.66
CA GLY A 66 6.62 23.16 -15.92
C GLY A 66 5.72 24.40 -15.84
N HIS A 67 4.46 24.26 -15.43
CA HIS A 67 3.62 25.43 -15.11
C HIS A 67 4.07 26.05 -13.78
N GLU A 68 5.07 26.93 -13.84
CA GLU A 68 5.53 27.70 -12.69
C GLU A 68 4.52 28.81 -12.35
N LEU A 69 4.22 28.96 -11.06
CA LEU A 69 3.42 30.09 -10.58
C LEU A 69 4.20 31.38 -10.84
N SER A 70 3.60 32.31 -11.59
CA SER A 70 4.20 33.61 -11.84
C SER A 70 4.48 34.33 -10.52
N ALA A 71 5.74 34.70 -10.29
CA ALA A 71 6.18 35.41 -9.09
C ALA A 71 5.44 36.76 -8.90
N TRP A 72 4.89 37.32 -9.98
CA TRP A 72 4.05 38.53 -9.93
C TRP A 72 2.81 38.37 -9.05
N TRP A 73 2.28 37.15 -8.86
CA TRP A 73 1.19 36.90 -7.91
C TRP A 73 1.61 37.16 -6.45
N MET A 74 2.80 36.70 -6.06
CA MET A 74 3.34 36.94 -4.72
C MET A 74 3.66 38.42 -4.50
N ILE A 75 4.26 39.07 -5.51
CA ILE A 75 4.56 40.50 -5.48
C ILE A 75 3.27 41.31 -5.39
N GLY A 76 2.26 40.98 -6.20
CA GLY A 76 0.95 41.62 -6.19
C GLY A 76 0.24 41.48 -4.85
N ALA A 77 0.23 40.28 -4.26
CA ALA A 77 -0.35 40.04 -2.93
C ALA A 77 0.34 40.86 -1.84
N PHE A 78 1.68 40.94 -1.89
CA PHE A 78 2.46 41.76 -0.95
C PHE A 78 2.12 43.25 -1.09
N LEU A 79 2.13 43.78 -2.31
CA LEU A 79 1.83 45.19 -2.58
C LEU A 79 0.39 45.56 -2.21
N ALA A 80 -0.58 44.69 -2.52
CA ALA A 80 -1.99 44.90 -2.18
C ALA A 80 -2.20 44.95 -0.66
N THR A 81 -1.63 43.98 0.07
CA THR A 81 -1.77 43.92 1.54
C THR A 81 -1.07 45.09 2.22
N SER A 82 0.16 45.40 1.80
CA SER A 82 0.93 46.52 2.35
C SER A 82 0.25 47.85 2.06
N GLY A 83 -0.22 48.05 0.82
CA GLY A 83 -0.97 49.23 0.42
C GLY A 83 -2.26 49.39 1.22
N LEU A 84 -2.99 48.29 1.46
CA LEU A 84 -4.19 48.30 2.30
C LEU A 84 -3.85 48.75 3.74
N VAL A 85 -2.83 48.17 4.37
CA VAL A 85 -2.40 48.55 5.73
C VAL A 85 -1.99 50.01 5.79
N ILE A 86 -1.20 50.49 4.82
CA ILE A 86 -0.79 51.88 4.73
C ILE A 86 -2.02 52.78 4.58
N LEU A 87 -2.97 52.43 3.70
CA LEU A 87 -4.19 53.20 3.52
C LEU A 87 -5.02 53.27 4.81
N LEU A 88 -5.13 52.17 5.55
CA LEU A 88 -5.85 52.15 6.83
C LEU A 88 -5.16 53.01 7.89
N LEU A 89 -3.82 52.99 7.97
CA LEU A 89 -3.06 53.76 8.95
C LEU A 89 -2.92 55.24 8.57
N SER A 90 -2.78 55.55 7.28
CA SER A 90 -2.63 56.92 6.76
C SER A 90 -3.96 57.61 6.45
N GLY A 91 -5.05 56.85 6.33
CA GLY A 91 -6.40 57.33 6.08
C GLY A 91 -7.17 57.77 7.32
N VAL A 92 -6.56 57.76 8.52
CA VAL A 92 -7.12 58.38 9.73
C VAL A 92 -6.63 59.83 9.81
N PRO A 93 -7.46 60.84 9.48
CA PRO A 93 -7.09 62.22 9.69
C PRO A 93 -7.25 62.57 11.16
N GLY A 94 -6.14 62.80 11.86
CA GLY A 94 -6.09 63.43 13.19
C GLY A 94 -6.77 62.64 14.33
N VAL A 95 -6.02 61.74 14.97
CA VAL A 95 -6.13 61.61 16.43
C VAL A 95 -5.15 62.62 17.02
N ALA A 96 -5.68 63.53 17.83
CA ALA A 96 -5.02 64.67 18.46
C ALA A 96 -3.77 64.32 19.28
#